data_AF-A0A562B3S0-F1
#
_entry.id   AF-A0A562B3S0-F1
#
_cell.length_a   1.000
_cell.length_b   1.000
_cell.length_c   1.000
_cell.angle_alpha   90.00
_cell.angle_beta   90.00
_cell.angle_gamma   90.00
#
_symmetry.space_group_name_H-M   'P 1'
#
loop_
_entity.id
_entity.type
_entity.pdbx_description
1 polymer ?
#
loop_
_entity_poly.entity_id
_entity_poly.type
_entity_poly.pdbx_seq_one_letter_code
_entity_poly.pdbx_strand_id
1 'polypeptide(L)'
;MPDSAVPAFPAEPATPPAHWTAVRKDFVEPGTPCARAGKGHRLHRLVAGHAYILRDVDGNERPFGPICARALLGASAGLAGVPDFTARYTASADAGPEAAVSGRRTGDEAVAAQRLAAATRYLLLRMEKVASIPRIQPTVRYAALEPIYADYRRQGTLSPQQVRRVLAIERSPATPAALKAMPLLDVYTAYVQLQRALLGADRLDRQRFLRGLIDWLARHLMLTRAQIEAAGLALHPRAFQGHWG
;
A
#
# COMPACT_ATOMS: atom_id res chain seq x y z
N MET A 1 -29.59 45.46 40.88
CA MET A 1 -28.45 45.07 40.03
C MET A 1 -28.60 43.58 39.74
N PRO A 2 -28.74 43.15 38.48
CA PRO A 2 -29.03 41.77 38.14
C PRO A 2 -27.73 40.95 38.04
N ASP A 3 -27.70 39.82 38.75
CA ASP A 3 -26.70 38.77 38.59
C ASP A 3 -27.05 37.97 37.32
N SER A 4 -26.24 38.12 36.27
CA SER A 4 -26.39 37.33 35.04
C SER A 4 -25.28 36.28 35.00
N ALA A 5 -25.60 35.09 35.51
CA ALA A 5 -24.80 33.91 35.31
C ALA A 5 -24.84 33.50 33.83
N VAL A 6 -23.67 33.48 33.19
CA VAL A 6 -23.49 32.98 31.82
C VAL A 6 -23.75 31.46 31.83
N PRO A 7 -24.65 30.92 30.99
CA PRO A 7 -24.83 29.49 30.90
C PRO A 7 -23.59 28.86 30.26
N ALA A 8 -22.98 27.90 30.97
CA ALA A 8 -21.97 27.02 30.42
C ALA A 8 -22.52 26.29 29.19
N PHE A 9 -21.83 26.44 28.06
CA PHE A 9 -22.08 25.63 26.87
C PHE A 9 -21.96 24.14 27.24
N PRO A 10 -22.88 23.27 26.79
CA PRO A 10 -22.68 21.84 26.96
C PRO A 10 -21.41 21.45 26.20
N ALA A 11 -20.52 20.73 26.88
CA ALA A 11 -19.39 20.06 26.24
C ALA A 11 -19.93 19.25 25.06
N GLU A 12 -19.33 19.46 23.88
CA GLU A 12 -19.61 18.63 22.70
C GLU A 12 -19.57 17.16 23.13
N PRO A 13 -20.57 16.34 22.74
CA PRO A 13 -20.52 14.92 23.04
C PRO A 13 -19.26 14.36 22.38
N ALA A 14 -18.37 13.83 23.22
CA ALA A 14 -17.15 13.16 22.76
C ALA A 14 -17.55 12.08 21.76
N THR A 15 -17.25 12.32 20.48
CA THR A 15 -17.43 11.33 19.42
C THR A 15 -16.77 10.04 19.90
N PRO A 16 -17.48 8.89 19.92
CA PRO A 16 -16.86 7.63 20.28
C PRO A 16 -15.63 7.44 19.38
N PRO A 17 -14.51 6.93 19.91
CA PRO A 17 -13.28 6.82 19.13
C PRO A 17 -13.59 6.02 17.86
N ALA A 18 -13.42 6.65 16.70
CA ALA A 18 -13.63 6.01 15.42
C ALA A 18 -12.86 4.69 15.41
N HIS A 19 -13.56 3.58 15.20
CA HIS A 19 -12.94 2.26 15.12
C HIS A 19 -12.21 2.17 13.79
N TRP A 20 -10.90 2.42 13.82
CA TRP A 20 -10.04 2.34 12.64
C TRP A 20 -9.57 0.91 12.39
N THR A 21 -9.57 0.49 11.13
CA THR A 21 -8.98 -0.79 10.70
C THR A 21 -7.82 -0.53 9.75
N ALA A 22 -6.68 -1.19 9.94
CA ALA A 22 -5.56 -1.11 9.02
C ALA A 22 -5.81 -1.94 7.76
N VAL A 23 -5.82 -1.28 6.60
CA VAL A 23 -6.13 -1.93 5.31
C VAL A 23 -4.87 -2.31 4.55
N ARG A 24 -3.92 -1.37 4.44
CA ARG A 24 -2.69 -1.55 3.67
C ARG A 24 -1.63 -0.51 4.03
N LYS A 25 -0.38 -0.79 3.69
CA LYS A 25 0.67 0.23 3.54
C LYS A 25 0.89 0.44 2.05
N ASP A 26 0.78 1.69 1.59
CA ASP A 26 0.76 2.04 0.17
C ASP A 26 1.49 3.37 -0.07
N PHE A 27 1.78 3.66 -1.33
CA PHE A 27 2.36 4.92 -1.74
C PHE A 27 1.35 6.07 -1.61
N VAL A 28 1.82 7.22 -1.15
CA VAL A 28 1.07 8.50 -1.13
C VAL A 28 1.97 9.62 -1.61
N GLU A 29 1.41 10.68 -2.17
CA GLU A 29 2.24 11.82 -2.62
C GLU A 29 3.07 12.39 -1.46
N PRO A 30 4.37 12.64 -1.66
CA PRO A 30 5.19 13.29 -0.64
C PRO A 30 4.54 14.60 -0.20
N GLY A 31 4.44 14.80 1.11
CA GLY A 31 3.77 15.97 1.67
C GLY A 31 2.27 15.78 1.97
N THR A 32 1.69 14.62 1.63
CA THR A 32 0.31 14.27 2.01
C THR A 32 0.10 14.48 3.51
N PRO A 33 -0.95 15.21 3.95
CA PRO A 33 -1.20 15.40 5.37
C PRO A 33 -1.61 14.07 6.01
N CYS A 34 -1.02 13.77 7.17
CA CYS A 34 -1.51 12.68 8.01
C CYS A 34 -2.91 13.04 8.51
N ALA A 35 -3.85 12.09 8.45
CA ALA A 35 -5.24 12.35 8.85
C ALA A 35 -5.42 12.55 10.37
N ARG A 36 -4.40 12.24 11.18
CA ARG A 36 -4.37 12.62 12.59
C ARG A 36 -3.69 13.99 12.74
N ALA A 37 -4.40 14.93 13.34
CA ALA A 37 -3.80 16.21 13.74
C ALA A 37 -2.63 15.98 14.71
N GLY A 38 -1.52 16.68 14.48
CA GLY A 38 -0.40 16.73 15.41
C GLY A 38 -0.75 17.51 16.67
N LYS A 39 0.19 17.56 17.63
CA LYS A 39 0.07 18.43 18.81
C LYS A 39 -0.17 19.87 18.34
N GLY A 40 -1.23 20.51 18.86
CA GLY A 40 -1.60 21.88 18.49
C GLY A 40 -2.36 22.03 17.17
N HIS A 41 -3.14 21.01 16.75
CA HIS A 41 -4.02 21.04 15.56
C HIS A 41 -3.33 21.19 14.19
N ARG A 42 -1.99 21.23 14.12
CA ARG A 42 -1.26 21.22 12.84
C ARG A 42 -1.16 19.80 12.28
N LEU A 43 -1.64 19.59 11.06
CA LEU A 43 -1.43 18.34 10.32
C LEU A 43 0.06 18.21 9.98
N HIS A 44 0.73 17.16 10.48
CA HIS A 44 2.08 16.84 10.03
C HIS A 44 2.02 16.12 8.69
N ARG A 45 3.05 16.31 7.87
CA ARG A 45 3.11 15.80 6.50
C ARG A 45 3.89 14.49 6.41
N LEU A 46 3.44 13.61 5.53
CA LEU A 46 4.07 12.32 5.25
C LEU A 46 5.20 12.53 4.24
N VAL A 47 6.43 12.59 4.74
CA VAL A 47 7.62 12.88 3.92
C VAL A 47 8.15 11.66 3.16
N ALA A 48 7.90 10.45 3.66
CA ALA A 48 8.47 9.22 3.11
C ALA A 48 7.82 8.73 1.80
N GLY A 49 6.79 9.43 1.30
CA GLY A 49 6.07 9.08 0.08
C GLY A 49 5.23 7.79 0.18
N HIS A 50 4.97 7.33 1.40
CA HIS A 50 4.13 6.18 1.72
C HIS A 50 3.45 6.33 3.09
N ALA A 51 2.36 5.59 3.28
CA ALA A 51 1.51 5.69 4.46
C ALA A 51 0.86 4.35 4.79
N TYR A 52 0.46 4.20 6.05
CA TYR A 52 -0.57 3.23 6.41
C TYR A 52 -1.93 3.83 6.07
N ILE A 53 -2.72 3.10 5.30
CA ILE A 53 -4.09 3.46 4.98
C ILE A 53 -5.00 2.75 5.98
N LEU A 54 -5.69 3.54 6.80
CA LEU A 54 -6.70 3.05 7.73
C LEU A 54 -8.09 3.39 7.20
N ARG A 55 -9.05 2.53 7.51
CA ARG A 55 -10.46 2.71 7.15
C ARG A 55 -11.30 2.93 8.40
N ASP A 56 -12.18 3.93 8.37
CA ASP A 56 -13.17 4.15 9.41
C ASP A 56 -14.40 3.24 9.23
N VAL A 57 -15.36 3.37 10.16
CA VAL A 57 -16.61 2.60 10.16
C VAL A 57 -17.52 2.91 8.96
N ASP A 58 -17.39 4.11 8.39
CA ASP A 58 -18.15 4.55 7.22
C ASP A 58 -17.49 4.09 5.91
N GLY A 59 -16.34 3.42 6.01
CA GLY A 59 -15.60 2.90 4.87
C GLY A 59 -14.61 3.91 4.25
N ASN A 60 -14.43 5.10 4.83
CA ASN A 60 -13.50 6.09 4.31
C ASN A 60 -12.06 5.70 4.65
N GLU A 61 -11.22 5.72 3.62
CA GLU A 61 -9.80 5.42 3.75
C GLU A 61 -8.97 6.69 3.88
N ARG A 62 -8.08 6.72 4.88
CA ARG A 62 -7.24 7.89 5.17
C ARG A 62 -5.77 7.50 5.42
N PRO A 63 -4.81 8.36 5.01
CA PRO A 63 -3.40 8.08 5.19
C PRO A 63 -2.89 8.50 6.58
N PHE A 64 -2.09 7.63 7.18
CA PHE A 64 -1.47 7.85 8.48
C PHE A 64 0.01 7.48 8.46
N GLY A 65 0.82 8.26 9.20
CA GLY A 65 2.19 7.88 9.51
C GLY A 65 2.22 6.67 10.46
N PRO A 66 3.33 5.90 10.51
CA PRO A 66 3.43 4.68 11.31
C PRO A 66 3.10 4.88 12.80
N ILE A 67 3.58 5.98 13.38
CA ILE A 67 3.33 6.32 14.80
C ILE A 67 1.84 6.60 15.03
N CYS A 68 1.22 7.39 14.14
CA CYS A 68 -0.19 7.74 14.25
C CYS A 68 -1.11 6.54 14.05
N ALA A 69 -0.76 5.66 13.10
CA ALA A 69 -1.51 4.45 12.83
C ALA A 69 -1.52 3.52 14.04
N ARG A 70 -0.34 3.23 14.63
CA ARG A 70 -0.23 2.41 15.85
C ARG A 70 -1.03 3.00 17.01
N ALA A 71 -0.95 4.32 17.19
CA ALA A 71 -1.64 5.00 18.27
C ALA A 71 -3.17 5.01 18.11
N LEU A 72 -3.72 4.76 16.91
CA LEU A 72 -5.16 4.64 16.67
C LEU A 72 -5.65 3.20 16.77
N LEU A 73 -4.83 2.24 16.35
CA LEU A 73 -5.19 0.82 16.36
C LEU A 73 -5.07 0.19 17.76
N GLY A 74 -4.33 0.82 18.67
CA GLY A 74 -4.09 0.29 20.01
C GLY A 74 -3.11 -0.90 20.03
N ALA A 75 -2.90 -1.49 21.21
CA ALA A 75 -1.90 -2.55 21.42
C ALA A 75 -2.29 -3.90 20.79
N SER A 76 -3.59 -4.13 20.52
CA SER A 76 -4.13 -5.39 20.02
C SER A 76 -4.20 -5.48 18.49
N ALA A 77 -4.44 -4.37 17.77
CA ALA A 77 -4.45 -4.34 16.31
C ALA A 77 -3.07 -3.90 15.77
N GLY A 78 -2.13 -4.84 15.77
CA GLY A 78 -0.79 -4.59 15.26
C GLY A 78 -0.75 -4.39 13.74
N LEU A 79 0.19 -3.58 13.26
CA LEU A 79 0.46 -3.39 11.82
C LEU A 79 1.04 -4.65 11.15
N ALA A 80 1.49 -5.63 11.94
CA ALA A 80 1.97 -6.91 11.42
C ALA A 80 0.78 -7.71 10.83
N GLY A 81 0.80 -7.95 9.53
CA GLY A 81 -0.32 -8.54 8.77
C GLY A 81 -1.06 -7.55 7.89
N VAL A 82 -0.65 -6.28 7.87
CA VAL A 82 -1.11 -5.31 6.88
C VAL A 82 -0.38 -5.57 5.54
N PRO A 83 -1.10 -5.73 4.42
CA PRO A 83 -0.49 -5.81 3.09
C PRO A 83 0.43 -4.60 2.82
N ASP A 84 1.71 -4.84 2.58
CA ASP A 84 2.69 -3.79 2.25
C ASP A 84 2.97 -3.77 0.74
N PHE A 85 2.46 -2.74 0.06
CA PHE A 85 2.69 -2.48 -1.37
C PHE A 85 3.96 -1.66 -1.63
N THR A 86 4.65 -1.25 -0.58
CA THR A 86 5.89 -0.46 -0.63
C THR A 86 7.13 -1.29 -0.32
N ALA A 87 6.98 -2.59 -0.05
CA ALA A 87 8.07 -3.48 0.38
C ALA A 87 9.21 -3.65 -0.65
N ARG A 88 9.05 -3.13 -1.88
CA ARG A 88 10.10 -3.11 -2.92
C ARG A 88 10.70 -1.73 -3.18
N TYR A 89 10.33 -0.75 -2.37
CA TYR A 89 10.91 0.59 -2.34
C TYR A 89 12.09 0.65 -1.37
N THR A 90 13.22 1.22 -1.79
CA THR A 90 14.45 1.24 -0.98
C THR A 90 14.85 2.60 -0.45
N ALA A 91 14.12 3.68 -0.73
CA ALA A 91 14.59 5.04 -0.46
C ALA A 91 14.61 5.45 1.03
N SER A 92 14.50 4.53 1.99
CA SER A 92 14.65 4.86 3.41
C SER A 92 16.07 4.58 3.90
N ALA A 93 16.96 5.57 3.71
CA ALA A 93 18.11 5.77 4.60
C ALA A 93 17.69 6.28 6.00
N ASP A 94 16.39 6.63 6.19
CA ASP A 94 15.78 7.00 7.48
C ASP A 94 14.87 5.89 8.05
N ALA A 95 15.11 4.63 7.69
CA ALA A 95 14.56 3.51 8.45
C ALA A 95 15.30 3.41 9.79
N GLY A 96 15.03 4.35 10.70
CA GLY A 96 15.26 4.12 12.12
C GLY A 96 14.63 2.78 12.51
N PRO A 97 15.22 2.05 13.47
CA PRO A 97 14.83 0.68 13.76
C PRO A 97 13.32 0.62 13.95
N GLU A 98 12.63 -0.10 13.07
CA GLU A 98 11.23 -0.46 13.28
C GLU A 98 11.22 -1.32 14.55
N ALA A 99 11.06 -0.67 15.71
CA ALA A 99 10.91 -1.34 16.98
C ALA A 99 9.66 -2.21 16.88
N ALA A 100 9.89 -3.48 16.62
CA ALA A 100 8.90 -4.53 16.69
C ALA A 100 8.43 -4.65 18.15
N VAL A 101 7.47 -3.82 18.54
CA VAL A 101 6.72 -4.07 19.77
C VAL A 101 5.80 -5.25 19.46
N SER A 102 6.23 -6.43 19.91
CA SER A 102 5.48 -7.66 19.82
C SER A 102 4.24 -7.54 20.71
N GLY A 103 3.11 -7.14 20.13
CA GLY A 103 1.83 -7.62 20.65
C GLY A 103 1.86 -9.14 20.58
N ARG A 104 1.71 -9.80 21.73
CA ARG A 104 1.85 -11.26 21.90
C ARG A 104 0.69 -11.98 21.21
N ARG A 105 0.70 -12.02 19.88
CA ARG A 105 -0.12 -12.96 19.11
C ARG A 105 0.42 -14.36 19.32
N THR A 106 -0.48 -15.34 19.35
CA THR A 106 -0.06 -16.73 19.22
C THR A 106 0.61 -16.93 17.86
N GLY A 107 1.51 -17.91 17.76
CA GLY A 107 2.23 -18.17 16.50
C GLY A 107 1.27 -18.37 15.32
N ASP A 108 0.13 -19.02 15.56
CA ASP A 108 -0.87 -19.33 14.55
C ASP A 108 -1.62 -18.09 14.05
N GLU A 109 -1.99 -17.16 14.92
CA GLU A 109 -2.64 -15.89 14.54
C GLU A 109 -1.70 -15.01 13.71
N ALA A 110 -0.43 -14.96 14.06
CA ALA A 110 0.58 -14.22 13.29
C ALA A 110 0.74 -14.80 11.88
N VAL A 111 0.81 -16.13 11.76
CA VAL A 111 0.91 -16.83 10.48
C VAL A 111 -0.36 -16.63 9.63
N ALA A 112 -1.55 -16.72 10.24
CA ALA A 112 -2.81 -16.48 9.55
C ALA A 112 -2.89 -15.04 9.00
N ALA A 113 -2.52 -14.05 9.81
CA ALA A 113 -2.47 -12.65 9.39
C ALA A 113 -1.48 -12.42 8.25
N GLN A 114 -0.30 -13.07 8.28
CA GLN A 114 0.67 -12.96 7.19
C GLN A 114 0.17 -13.59 5.89
N ARG A 115 -0.52 -14.73 5.96
CA ARG A 115 -1.15 -15.37 4.79
C ARG A 115 -2.26 -14.51 4.21
N LEU A 116 -3.11 -13.93 5.06
CA LEU A 116 -4.13 -12.97 4.64
C LEU A 116 -3.49 -11.76 3.95
N ALA A 117 -2.42 -11.21 4.52
CA ALA A 117 -1.70 -10.08 3.94
C ALA A 117 -1.13 -10.41 2.55
N ALA A 118 -0.49 -11.57 2.42
CA ALA A 118 0.09 -12.04 1.17
C ALA A 118 -0.99 -12.26 0.09
N ALA A 119 -2.09 -12.94 0.45
CA ALA A 119 -3.21 -13.18 -0.45
C ALA A 119 -3.86 -11.86 -0.91
N THR A 120 -4.14 -10.95 0.02
CA THR A 120 -4.74 -9.65 -0.27
C THR A 120 -3.85 -8.83 -1.20
N ARG A 121 -2.54 -8.80 -0.93
CA ARG A 121 -1.56 -8.12 -1.80
C ARG A 121 -1.57 -8.72 -3.20
N TYR A 122 -1.50 -10.04 -3.34
CA TYR A 122 -1.50 -10.69 -4.65
C TYR A 122 -2.78 -10.40 -5.43
N LEU A 123 -3.94 -10.52 -4.77
CA LEU A 123 -5.25 -10.22 -5.35
C LEU A 123 -5.31 -8.78 -5.87
N LEU A 124 -4.94 -7.80 -5.03
CA LEU A 124 -5.00 -6.38 -5.40
C LEU A 124 -3.97 -6.01 -6.45
N LEU A 125 -2.79 -6.62 -6.48
CA LEU A 125 -1.83 -6.43 -7.57
C LEU A 125 -2.43 -6.87 -8.92
N ARG A 126 -3.03 -8.07 -8.97
CA ARG A 126 -3.63 -8.64 -10.18
C ARG A 126 -4.89 -7.92 -10.66
N MET A 127 -5.71 -7.41 -9.74
CA MET A 127 -7.07 -6.94 -10.08
C MET A 127 -7.23 -5.41 -10.04
N GLU A 128 -6.32 -4.71 -9.36
CA GLU A 128 -6.44 -3.29 -9.13
C GLU A 128 -5.13 -2.55 -9.44
N LYS A 129 -4.07 -2.75 -8.65
CA LYS A 129 -2.89 -1.88 -8.63
C LYS A 129 -2.08 -1.94 -9.93
N VAL A 130 -1.70 -3.13 -10.38
CA VAL A 130 -0.99 -3.29 -11.67
C VAL A 130 -1.98 -3.26 -12.82
N ALA A 131 -3.17 -3.84 -12.62
CA ALA A 131 -4.22 -3.88 -13.65
C ALA A 131 -4.80 -2.51 -14.04
N SER A 132 -4.62 -1.46 -13.22
CA SER A 132 -5.02 -0.09 -13.54
C SER A 132 -3.94 0.70 -14.28
N ILE A 133 -2.74 0.15 -14.47
CA ILE A 133 -1.68 0.83 -15.21
C ILE A 133 -2.13 0.99 -16.67
N PRO A 134 -2.07 2.21 -17.24
CA PRO A 134 -2.45 2.43 -18.63
C PRO A 134 -1.66 1.53 -19.58
N ARG A 135 -2.37 0.89 -20.53
CA ARG A 135 -1.78 0.00 -21.54
C ARG A 135 -1.08 -1.24 -20.99
N ILE A 136 -1.31 -1.58 -19.71
CA ILE A 136 -0.82 -2.83 -19.12
C ILE A 136 -1.37 -4.02 -19.91
N GLN A 137 -0.56 -5.06 -20.07
CA GLN A 137 -1.02 -6.27 -20.72
C GLN A 137 -2.27 -6.85 -20.01
N PRO A 138 -3.30 -7.29 -20.76
CA PRO A 138 -4.58 -7.74 -20.19
C PRO A 138 -4.44 -8.99 -19.31
N THR A 139 -3.39 -9.77 -19.52
CA THR A 139 -3.07 -10.98 -18.73
C THR A 139 -2.69 -10.69 -17.27
N VAL A 140 -2.50 -9.41 -16.90
CA VAL A 140 -2.38 -9.01 -15.49
C VAL A 140 -3.68 -9.28 -14.72
N ARG A 141 -4.84 -9.03 -15.33
CA ARG A 141 -6.11 -9.46 -14.77
C ARG A 141 -6.25 -10.96 -14.95
N TYR A 142 -6.80 -11.64 -13.94
CA TYR A 142 -7.07 -13.08 -14.03
C TYR A 142 -8.54 -13.35 -13.73
N ALA A 143 -9.27 -13.87 -14.71
CA ALA A 143 -10.70 -14.13 -14.59
C ALA A 143 -11.04 -14.98 -13.35
N ALA A 144 -10.19 -15.95 -12.98
CA ALA A 144 -10.43 -16.80 -11.81
C ALA A 144 -10.34 -16.07 -10.45
N LEU A 145 -9.76 -14.86 -10.42
CA LEU A 145 -9.72 -14.00 -9.24
C LEU A 145 -10.88 -13.00 -9.18
N GLU A 146 -11.63 -12.79 -10.27
CA GLU A 146 -12.68 -11.78 -10.34
C GLU A 146 -13.79 -11.97 -9.29
N PRO A 147 -14.34 -13.19 -9.06
CA PRO A 147 -15.35 -13.38 -8.02
C PRO A 147 -14.81 -13.09 -6.61
N ILE A 148 -13.56 -13.50 -6.35
CA ILE A 148 -12.89 -13.25 -5.06
C ILE A 148 -12.65 -11.75 -4.85
N TYR A 149 -12.26 -11.04 -5.91
CA TYR A 149 -12.08 -9.59 -5.86
C TYR A 149 -13.40 -8.86 -5.66
N ALA A 150 -14.46 -9.27 -6.34
CA ALA A 150 -15.80 -8.71 -6.15
C ALA A 150 -16.29 -8.90 -4.71
N ASP A 151 -16.09 -10.08 -4.11
CA ASP A 151 -16.43 -10.34 -2.71
C ASP A 151 -15.59 -9.48 -1.76
N TYR A 152 -14.28 -9.40 -2.00
CA TYR A 152 -13.36 -8.55 -1.23
C TYR A 152 -13.81 -7.08 -1.26
N ARG A 153 -14.22 -6.57 -2.42
CA ARG A 153 -14.72 -5.19 -2.54
C ARG A 153 -15.98 -4.92 -1.73
N ARG A 154 -16.84 -5.93 -1.54
CA ARG A 154 -18.06 -5.80 -0.71
C ARG A 154 -17.78 -5.97 0.77
N GLN A 155 -16.92 -6.92 1.14
CA GLN A 155 -16.71 -7.33 2.53
C GLN A 155 -15.51 -6.64 3.20
N GLY A 156 -14.60 -6.08 2.41
CA GLY A 156 -13.36 -5.45 2.88
C GLY A 156 -12.30 -6.43 3.38
N THR A 157 -12.54 -7.74 3.33
CA THR A 157 -11.63 -8.79 3.80
C THR A 157 -11.80 -10.08 2.98
N LEU A 158 -10.89 -11.03 3.13
CA LEU A 158 -10.95 -12.36 2.50
C LEU A 158 -11.31 -13.44 3.52
N SER A 159 -12.17 -14.37 3.12
CA SER A 159 -12.43 -15.58 3.91
C SER A 159 -11.21 -16.51 3.91
N PRO A 160 -11.06 -17.40 4.91
CA PRO A 160 -9.95 -18.36 4.95
C PRO A 160 -9.86 -19.25 3.71
N GLN A 161 -11.00 -19.60 3.10
CA GLN A 161 -11.05 -20.37 1.85
C GLN A 161 -10.54 -19.55 0.67
N GLN A 162 -10.93 -18.28 0.56
CA GLN A 162 -10.44 -17.36 -0.47
C GLN A 162 -8.93 -17.15 -0.33
N VAL A 163 -8.42 -16.94 0.89
CA VAL A 163 -6.96 -16.84 1.15
C VAL A 163 -6.23 -18.07 0.63
N ARG A 164 -6.69 -19.28 0.96
CA ARG A 164 -6.07 -20.53 0.46
C ARG A 164 -6.09 -20.60 -1.07
N ARG A 165 -7.22 -20.25 -1.70
CA ARG A 165 -7.37 -20.30 -3.16
C ARG A 165 -6.44 -19.30 -3.86
N VAL A 166 -6.37 -18.06 -3.38
CA VAL A 166 -5.51 -17.01 -3.94
C VAL A 166 -4.04 -17.42 -3.85
N LEU A 167 -3.60 -17.93 -2.69
CA LEU A 167 -2.22 -18.39 -2.51
C LEU A 167 -1.90 -19.69 -3.27
N ALA A 168 -2.89 -20.52 -3.57
CA ALA A 168 -2.72 -21.69 -4.42
C ALA A 168 -2.49 -21.25 -5.88
N ILE A 169 -3.26 -20.27 -6.37
CA ILE A 169 -3.04 -19.67 -7.70
C ILE A 169 -1.64 -19.08 -7.77
N GLU A 170 -1.24 -18.24 -6.82
CA GLU A 170 0.09 -17.60 -6.83
C GLU A 170 1.24 -18.61 -6.90
N ARG A 171 1.16 -19.68 -6.10
CA ARG A 171 2.22 -20.70 -6.00
C ARG A 171 2.19 -21.73 -7.12
N SER A 172 1.11 -21.80 -7.90
CA SER A 172 0.97 -22.76 -8.98
C SER A 172 2.13 -22.64 -9.98
N PRO A 173 2.70 -23.76 -10.46
CA PRO A 173 3.68 -23.74 -11.53
C PRO A 173 3.09 -23.23 -12.84
N ALA A 174 1.77 -23.30 -13.02
CA ALA A 174 1.07 -22.73 -14.18
C ALA A 174 0.99 -21.19 -14.15
N THR A 175 1.27 -20.55 -13.00
CA THR A 175 1.29 -19.09 -12.90
C THR A 175 2.63 -18.56 -13.41
N PRO A 176 2.65 -17.78 -14.51
CA PRO A 176 3.88 -17.25 -15.07
C PRO A 176 4.68 -16.46 -14.03
N ALA A 177 6.02 -16.59 -14.06
CA ALA A 177 6.89 -15.98 -13.06
C ALA A 177 6.64 -14.46 -12.94
N ALA A 178 6.54 -13.74 -14.07
CA ALA A 178 6.25 -12.30 -14.13
C ALA A 178 4.90 -11.90 -13.51
N LEU A 179 3.98 -12.86 -13.33
CA LEU A 179 2.65 -12.64 -12.77
C LEU A 179 2.51 -13.09 -11.32
N LYS A 180 3.63 -13.39 -10.64
CA LYS A 180 3.68 -13.66 -9.19
C LYS A 180 3.78 -12.34 -8.40
N ALA A 181 3.49 -12.38 -7.10
CA ALA A 181 3.35 -11.17 -6.31
C ALA A 181 4.62 -10.29 -6.29
N MET A 182 5.80 -10.88 -6.18
CA MET A 182 7.05 -10.13 -6.08
C MET A 182 7.37 -9.33 -7.36
N PRO A 183 7.35 -9.93 -8.56
CA PRO A 183 7.42 -9.21 -9.83
C PRO A 183 6.36 -8.12 -10.02
N LEU A 184 5.10 -8.43 -9.71
CA LEU A 184 4.02 -7.45 -9.83
C LEU A 184 4.20 -6.27 -8.86
N LEU A 185 4.80 -6.53 -7.69
CA LEU A 185 5.16 -5.49 -6.73
C LEU A 185 6.32 -4.62 -7.23
N ASP A 186 7.28 -5.20 -7.96
CA ASP A 186 8.32 -4.45 -8.67
C ASP A 186 7.70 -3.55 -9.74
N VAL A 187 6.77 -4.08 -10.54
CA VAL A 187 6.04 -3.31 -11.55
C VAL A 187 5.29 -2.14 -10.92
N TYR A 188 4.50 -2.38 -9.88
CA TYR A 188 3.75 -1.33 -9.21
C TYR A 188 4.68 -0.25 -8.62
N THR A 189 5.75 -0.67 -7.95
CA THR A 189 6.73 0.25 -7.34
C THR A 189 7.43 1.10 -8.41
N ALA A 190 7.87 0.48 -9.50
CA ALA A 190 8.53 1.18 -10.60
C ALA A 190 7.58 2.18 -11.26
N TYR A 191 6.33 1.78 -11.51
CA TYR A 191 5.32 2.64 -12.11
C TYR A 191 5.06 3.90 -11.27
N VAL A 192 4.84 3.77 -9.97
CA VAL A 192 4.62 4.92 -9.08
C VAL A 192 5.81 5.88 -9.10
N GLN A 193 7.03 5.36 -9.04
CA GLN A 193 8.24 6.19 -9.09
C GLN A 193 8.41 6.88 -10.45
N LEU A 194 8.16 6.18 -11.56
CA LEU A 194 8.20 6.75 -12.90
C LEU A 194 7.15 7.85 -13.08
N GLN A 195 5.93 7.68 -12.55
CA GLN A 195 4.91 8.72 -12.59
C GLN A 195 5.33 9.96 -11.83
N ARG A 196 5.87 9.80 -10.62
CA ARG A 196 6.39 10.93 -9.83
C ARG A 196 7.54 11.64 -10.53
N ALA A 197 8.50 10.88 -11.05
CA ALA A 197 9.61 11.42 -11.82
C ALA A 197 9.12 12.18 -13.07
N LEU A 198 8.06 11.69 -13.72
CA LEU A 198 7.46 12.34 -14.88
C LEU A 198 6.76 13.65 -14.52
N LEU A 199 6.03 13.68 -13.40
CA LEU A 199 5.37 14.89 -12.89
C LEU A 199 6.38 15.98 -12.50
N GLY A 200 7.55 15.58 -11.98
CA GLY A 200 8.63 16.50 -11.64
C GLY A 200 9.57 16.86 -12.79
N ALA A 201 9.42 16.26 -13.98
CA ALA A 201 10.33 16.48 -15.10
C ALA A 201 9.97 17.75 -15.89
N ASP A 202 10.92 18.68 -15.97
CA ASP A 202 10.83 19.94 -16.72
C ASP A 202 11.32 19.81 -18.17
N ARG A 203 12.29 18.92 -18.43
CA ARG A 203 12.87 18.70 -19.76
C ARG A 203 12.06 17.72 -20.60
N LEU A 204 11.73 18.12 -21.83
CA LEU A 204 10.94 17.31 -22.77
C LEU A 204 11.57 15.94 -23.06
N ASP A 205 12.88 15.86 -23.24
CA ASP A 205 13.56 14.60 -23.51
C ASP A 205 13.51 13.65 -22.31
N ARG A 206 13.58 14.18 -21.09
CA ARG A 206 13.39 13.40 -19.87
C ARG A 206 11.96 12.88 -19.78
N GLN A 207 10.96 13.71 -20.08
CA GLN A 207 9.56 13.28 -20.13
C GLN A 207 9.33 12.17 -21.15
N ARG A 208 9.89 12.30 -22.37
CA ARG A 208 9.80 11.28 -23.43
C ARG A 208 10.44 9.96 -22.98
N PHE A 209 11.64 10.02 -22.40
CA PHE A 209 12.34 8.86 -21.85
C PHE A 209 11.49 8.14 -20.79
N LEU A 210 10.98 8.87 -19.80
CA LEU A 210 10.16 8.29 -18.71
C LEU A 210 8.86 7.69 -19.23
N ARG A 211 8.17 8.33 -20.18
CA ARG A 211 6.98 7.76 -20.85
C ARG A 211 7.32 6.48 -21.60
N GLY A 212 8.46 6.45 -22.30
CA GLY A 212 8.97 5.25 -22.96
C GLY A 212 9.19 4.09 -21.98
N LEU A 213 9.73 4.37 -20.79
CA LEU A 213 9.90 3.36 -19.74
C LEU A 213 8.56 2.88 -19.16
N ILE A 214 7.59 3.78 -18.94
CA ILE A 214 6.23 3.39 -18.50
C ILE A 214 5.60 2.44 -19.53
N ASP A 215 5.73 2.76 -20.82
CA ASP A 215 5.19 1.95 -21.91
C ASP A 215 5.90 0.60 -22.05
N TRP A 216 7.23 0.58 -21.87
CA TRP A 216 8.00 -0.65 -21.80
C TRP A 216 7.56 -1.53 -20.63
N LEU A 217 7.47 -0.95 -19.42
CA LEU A 217 7.03 -1.64 -18.21
C LEU A 217 5.63 -2.23 -18.38
N ALA A 218 4.70 -1.50 -19.01
CA ALA A 218 3.34 -1.95 -19.25
C ALA A 218 3.25 -3.18 -20.18
N ARG A 219 4.15 -3.27 -21.16
CA ARG A 219 4.19 -4.37 -22.15
C ARG A 219 5.01 -5.57 -21.72
N HIS A 220 6.06 -5.35 -20.93
CA HIS A 220 7.04 -6.39 -20.59
C HIS A 220 7.00 -6.80 -19.12
N LEU A 221 6.30 -6.04 -18.26
CA LEU A 221 6.24 -6.24 -16.81
C LEU A 221 7.62 -6.29 -16.14
N MET A 222 8.61 -5.64 -16.75
CA MET A 222 9.97 -5.57 -16.24
C MET A 222 10.70 -4.31 -16.65
N LEU A 223 11.75 -3.99 -15.92
CA LEU A 223 12.80 -3.06 -16.32
C LEU A 223 14.17 -3.73 -16.18
N THR A 224 15.09 -3.37 -17.06
CA THR A 224 16.49 -3.75 -16.93
C THR A 224 17.17 -2.90 -15.84
N ARG A 225 18.30 -3.38 -15.33
CA ARG A 225 19.11 -2.62 -14.38
C ARG A 225 19.53 -1.25 -14.93
N ALA A 226 19.95 -1.21 -16.19
CA ALA A 226 20.32 0.05 -16.85
C ALA A 226 19.13 1.03 -16.96
N GLN A 227 17.92 0.54 -17.22
CA GLN A 227 16.72 1.38 -17.23
C GLN A 227 16.39 1.92 -15.84
N ILE A 228 16.50 1.09 -14.80
CA ILE A 228 16.30 1.48 -13.39
C ILE A 228 17.28 2.58 -12.99
N GLU A 229 18.57 2.38 -13.27
CA GLU A 229 19.64 3.31 -12.94
C GLU A 229 19.47 4.63 -13.72
N ALA A 230 19.23 4.57 -15.03
CA ALA A 230 19.03 5.76 -15.87
C ALA A 230 17.78 6.57 -15.46
N ALA A 231 16.73 5.91 -14.96
CA ALA A 231 15.56 6.56 -14.43
C ALA A 231 15.72 7.05 -12.99
N GLY A 232 16.78 6.64 -12.28
CA GLY A 232 17.01 7.00 -10.88
C GLY A 232 15.97 6.38 -9.93
N LEU A 233 15.48 5.18 -10.22
CA LEU A 233 14.46 4.51 -9.41
C LEU A 233 15.09 3.84 -8.19
N ALA A 234 14.53 4.08 -7.00
CA ALA A 234 14.91 3.43 -5.76
C ALA A 234 14.12 2.12 -5.58
N LEU A 235 14.56 1.08 -6.29
CA LEU A 235 13.99 -0.27 -6.20
C LEU A 235 14.85 -1.19 -5.33
N HIS A 236 14.23 -2.25 -4.83
CA HIS A 236 14.93 -3.34 -4.15
C HIS A 236 16.07 -3.90 -5.02
N PRO A 237 17.25 -4.27 -4.47
CA PRO A 237 18.37 -4.77 -5.27
C PRO A 237 18.05 -6.02 -6.10
N ARG A 238 17.05 -6.78 -5.63
CA ARG A 238 16.50 -7.97 -6.31
C ARG A 238 15.30 -7.68 -7.23
N ALA A 239 15.04 -6.43 -7.58
CA ALA A 239 13.93 -6.07 -8.48
C ALA A 239 14.12 -6.70 -9.86
N PHE A 240 13.07 -7.32 -10.38
CA PHE A 240 13.02 -8.00 -11.68
C PHE A 240 14.09 -9.10 -11.90
N GLN A 241 14.74 -9.57 -10.83
CA GLN A 241 15.61 -10.75 -10.91
C GLN A 241 14.76 -12.01 -11.09
N GLY A 242 15.15 -12.88 -12.04
CA GLY A 242 14.45 -14.13 -12.33
C GLY A 242 13.46 -14.08 -13.52
N HIS A 243 13.50 -13.02 -14.33
CA HIS A 243 12.74 -12.91 -15.59
C HIS A 243 13.59 -13.09 -16.85
N TRP A 244 14.86 -13.43 -16.68
CA TRP A 244 15.84 -13.63 -17.76
C TRP A 244 16.03 -15.12 -18.11
N GLY A 245 15.06 -15.96 -17.77
CA GLY A 245 15.08 -17.40 -18.02
C GLY A 245 13.89 -17.84 -18.86
#